data_AF-A0A239DRN3-F1
#
_entry.id   AF-A0A239DRN3-F1
#
_cell.length_a   1.000
_cell.length_b   1.000
_cell.length_c   1.000
_cell.angle_alpha   90.00
_cell.angle_beta   90.00
_cell.angle_gamma   90.00
#
_symmetry.space_group_name_H-M   'P 1'
#
loop_
_entity.id
_entity.type
_entity.pdbx_description
1 polymer ?
#
loop_
_entity_poly.entity_id
_entity_poly.type
_entity_poly.pdbx_seq_one_letter_code
_entity_poly.pdbx_strand_id
1 'polypeptide(L)'
;MVTHFLIGTSQAACGRSDPNVAGSQDVAQVSCKTCRRTNAFTQAQDAAGAAPAVAKPAPAAVQKSRQPARAAAQPAAGAAWQAWQARLSALSGKARLPRGKRRAQAYV
;
A
#
# COMPACT_ATOMS: atom_id res chain seq x y z
N MET A 1 -23.57 -0.88 9.07
CA MET A 1 -22.79 -2.13 9.01
C MET A 1 -21.59 -1.93 8.08
N VAL A 2 -20.38 -2.22 8.53
CA VAL A 2 -19.16 -2.11 7.71
C VAL A 2 -18.69 -3.51 7.36
N THR A 3 -18.62 -3.81 6.07
CA THR A 3 -18.17 -5.10 5.54
C THR A 3 -16.72 -4.96 5.05
N HIS A 4 -15.86 -5.82 5.55
CA HIS A 4 -14.45 -5.85 5.22
C HIS A 4 -14.17 -6.78 4.04
N PHE A 5 -13.18 -6.45 3.22
CA PHE A 5 -12.68 -7.38 2.21
C PHE A 5 -11.75 -8.39 2.88
N LEU A 6 -12.03 -9.69 2.74
CA LEU A 6 -11.23 -10.77 3.33
C LEU A 6 -10.14 -11.25 2.34
N ILE A 7 -8.90 -11.34 2.85
CA ILE A 7 -7.79 -12.00 2.18
C ILE A 7 -7.61 -13.34 2.91
N GLY A 8 -8.37 -14.37 2.50
CA GLY A 8 -8.41 -15.66 3.19
C GLY A 8 -9.53 -15.76 4.23
N THR A 9 -9.32 -16.56 5.29
CA THR A 9 -10.41 -16.98 6.20
C THR A 9 -10.73 -16.00 7.34
N SER A 10 -9.77 -15.21 7.82
CA SER A 10 -9.98 -14.31 8.98
C SER A 10 -9.20 -12.99 8.94
N GLN A 11 -8.51 -12.69 7.83
CA GLN A 11 -7.73 -11.47 7.69
C GLN A 11 -8.43 -10.49 6.74
N ALA A 12 -8.85 -9.34 7.26
CA ALA A 12 -9.31 -8.25 6.42
C ALA A 12 -8.12 -7.58 5.74
N ALA A 13 -8.30 -7.17 4.48
CA ALA A 13 -7.27 -6.47 3.70
C ALA A 13 -6.78 -5.18 4.35
N CYS A 14 -7.61 -4.53 5.18
CA CYS A 14 -7.22 -3.35 5.94
C CYS A 14 -6.36 -3.67 7.18
N GLY A 15 -5.94 -4.92 7.37
CA GLY A 15 -5.10 -5.35 8.50
C GLY A 15 -5.86 -5.65 9.79
N ARG A 16 -7.20 -5.70 9.77
CA ARG A 16 -7.99 -6.18 10.91
C ARG A 16 -8.07 -7.70 10.86
N SER A 17 -7.84 -8.37 11.99
CA SER A 17 -7.80 -9.83 12.10
C SER A 17 -8.64 -10.32 13.27
N ASP A 18 -9.84 -9.76 13.42
CA ASP A 18 -10.84 -10.25 14.37
C ASP A 18 -11.66 -11.38 13.75
N PRO A 19 -11.84 -12.52 14.44
CA PRO A 19 -12.64 -13.64 13.93
C PRO A 19 -14.12 -13.29 13.79
N ASN A 20 -14.59 -12.26 14.51
CA ASN A 20 -15.97 -11.77 14.46
C ASN A 20 -16.16 -10.58 13.50
N VAL A 21 -15.16 -10.25 12.67
CA VAL A 21 -15.29 -9.14 11.73
C VAL A 21 -16.29 -9.52 10.63
N ALA A 22 -17.28 -8.67 10.38
CA ALA A 22 -18.16 -8.81 9.23
C ALA A 22 -17.33 -8.63 7.95
N GLY A 23 -16.96 -9.74 7.32
CA GLY A 23 -16.10 -9.78 6.15
C GLY A 23 -16.73 -10.52 4.98
N SER A 24 -16.38 -10.12 3.76
CA SER A 24 -16.78 -10.79 2.52
C SER A 24 -15.61 -10.81 1.54
N GLN A 25 -15.56 -11.84 0.72
CA GLN A 25 -14.70 -11.90 -0.47
C GLN A 25 -15.42 -11.33 -1.71
N ASP A 26 -16.74 -11.11 -1.62
CA ASP A 26 -17.49 -10.45 -2.67
C ASP A 26 -17.26 -8.94 -2.62
N VAL A 27 -16.65 -8.45 -3.70
CA VAL A 27 -16.33 -7.06 -3.96
C VAL A 27 -17.54 -6.14 -3.85
N ALA A 28 -18.73 -6.59 -4.29
CA ALA A 28 -19.95 -5.79 -4.27
C ALA A 28 -20.47 -5.49 -2.85
N GLN A 29 -20.10 -6.35 -1.89
CA GLN A 29 -20.56 -6.25 -0.50
C GLN A 29 -19.63 -5.42 0.38
N VAL A 30 -18.44 -5.04 -0.10
CA VAL A 30 -17.42 -4.35 0.71
C VAL A 30 -17.70 -2.86 0.86
N SER A 31 -18.01 -2.44 2.08
CA SER A 31 -18.21 -1.02 2.42
C SER A 31 -17.03 -0.38 3.17
N CYS A 32 -16.06 -1.17 3.63
CA CYS A 32 -14.87 -0.63 4.32
C CYS A 32 -13.97 0.18 3.36
N LYS A 33 -13.87 1.49 3.59
CA LYS A 33 -13.08 2.43 2.75
C LYS A 33 -11.59 2.09 2.70
N THR A 34 -11.03 1.57 3.79
CA THR A 34 -9.63 1.15 3.84
C THR A 34 -9.42 -0.10 2.99
N CYS A 35 -10.31 -1.10 3.10
CA CYS A 35 -10.29 -2.29 2.24
C CYS A 35 -10.41 -1.90 0.76
N ARG A 36 -11.29 -0.94 0.41
CA ARG A 36 -11.47 -0.51 -0.99
C ARG A 36 -10.25 0.16 -1.63
N ARG A 37 -9.25 0.54 -0.84
CA ARG A 37 -8.00 1.16 -1.30
C ARG A 37 -6.83 0.19 -1.34
N THR A 38 -7.01 -1.06 -0.90
CA THR A 38 -5.94 -2.04 -0.91
C THR A 38 -5.77 -2.66 -2.29
N ASN A 39 -4.54 -3.05 -2.60
CA ASN A 39 -4.23 -3.70 -3.86
C ASN A 39 -4.97 -5.04 -4.03
N ALA A 40 -5.18 -5.79 -2.94
CA ALA A 40 -5.96 -7.03 -2.95
C ALA A 40 -7.42 -6.81 -3.39
N PHE A 41 -8.04 -5.71 -2.97
CA PHE A 41 -9.41 -5.37 -3.38
C PHE A 41 -9.47 -4.89 -4.84
N THR A 42 -8.47 -4.15 -5.30
CA THR A 42 -8.36 -3.76 -6.72
C THR A 42 -8.21 -4.99 -7.62
N GLN A 43 -7.31 -5.91 -7.29
CA GLN A 43 -7.15 -7.17 -8.03
C GLN A 43 -8.44 -7.99 -8.09
N ALA A 44 -9.18 -8.08 -6.97
CA ALA A 44 -10.45 -8.80 -6.94
C ALA A 44 -11.54 -8.11 -7.76
N GLN A 45 -11.58 -6.77 -7.79
CA GLN A 45 -12.45 -6.00 -8.67
C GLN A 45 -12.15 -6.27 -10.15
N ASP A 46 -10.87 -6.23 -10.52
CA ASP A 46 -10.44 -6.46 -11.90
C ASP A 46 -10.75 -7.89 -12.34
N ALA A 47 -10.56 -8.88 -11.46
CA ALA A 47 -10.91 -10.28 -11.72
C ALA A 47 -12.43 -10.50 -11.82
N ALA A 48 -13.24 -9.83 -11.00
CA ALA A 48 -14.69 -9.92 -11.05
C ALA A 48 -15.29 -9.25 -12.31
N GLY A 49 -14.56 -8.31 -12.92
CA GLY A 49 -14.95 -7.63 -14.17
C GLY A 49 -14.41 -8.26 -15.45
N ALA A 50 -13.58 -9.31 -15.38
CA ALA A 50 -12.84 -9.83 -16.54
C ALA A 50 -13.13 -11.31 -16.85
N ALA A 51 -13.91 -11.54 -17.91
CA ALA A 51 -13.53 -12.55 -18.91
C ALA A 51 -12.21 -12.09 -19.58
N PRO A 52 -11.35 -13.00 -20.08
CA PRO A 52 -9.91 -12.76 -20.15
C PRO A 52 -9.58 -11.72 -21.22
N ALA A 53 -9.08 -10.56 -20.79
CA ALA A 53 -8.40 -9.63 -21.66
C ALA A 53 -7.07 -9.25 -21.01
N VAL A 54 -6.04 -9.98 -21.42
CA VAL A 54 -4.66 -9.55 -21.67
C VAL A 54 -3.99 -8.71 -20.56
N ALA A 55 -2.90 -9.26 -20.01
CA ALA A 55 -1.92 -8.54 -19.20
C ALA A 55 -1.68 -7.12 -19.73
N LYS A 56 -2.17 -6.12 -19.01
CA LYS A 56 -1.84 -4.72 -19.26
C LYS A 56 -0.68 -4.34 -18.34
N PRO A 57 0.53 -4.04 -18.88
CA PRO A 57 1.57 -3.43 -18.08
C PRO A 57 1.06 -2.07 -17.59
N ALA A 58 1.33 -1.77 -16.32
CA ALA A 58 0.91 -0.55 -15.64
C ALA A 58 1.23 0.72 -16.45
N PRO A 59 0.23 1.54 -16.82
CA PRO A 59 0.48 2.89 -17.29
C PRO A 59 0.18 3.90 -16.17
N ALA A 60 1.25 4.58 -15.78
CA ALA A 60 1.39 6.03 -15.72
C ALA A 60 0.30 6.91 -15.06
N ALA A 61 0.81 7.74 -14.15
CA ALA A 61 0.48 9.15 -14.00
C ALA A 61 -0.96 9.54 -13.64
N VAL A 62 -1.19 9.77 -12.35
CA VAL A 62 -2.23 10.69 -11.88
C VAL A 62 -1.84 12.11 -12.31
N GLN A 63 -2.45 12.57 -13.40
CA GLN A 63 -2.45 13.96 -13.85
C GLN A 63 -3.13 14.82 -12.78
N LYS A 64 -2.34 15.59 -12.03
CA LYS A 64 -2.86 16.63 -11.13
C LYS A 64 -2.94 17.93 -11.93
N SER A 65 -4.15 18.44 -12.03
CA SER A 65 -4.53 19.65 -12.74
C SER A 65 -3.66 20.86 -12.37
N ARG A 66 -3.27 21.55 -13.45
CA ARG A 66 -2.53 22.80 -13.63
C ARG A 66 -2.79 23.88 -12.56
N GLN A 67 -1.74 24.25 -11.83
CA GLN A 67 -1.53 25.64 -11.37
C GLN A 67 -0.19 26.14 -11.95
N PRO A 68 -0.10 27.40 -12.43
CA PRO A 68 1.12 27.90 -13.03
C PRO A 68 2.09 28.45 -11.97
N ALA A 69 3.38 28.46 -12.34
CA ALA A 69 4.47 29.25 -11.78
C ALA A 69 5.06 28.84 -10.43
N ARG A 70 6.10 27.98 -10.49
CA ARG A 70 7.49 28.41 -10.34
C ARG A 70 8.39 27.23 -10.70
N ALA A 71 9.25 27.41 -11.68
CA ALA A 71 10.31 26.45 -12.01
C ALA A 71 11.34 26.46 -10.87
N ALA A 72 11.03 25.78 -9.77
CA ALA A 72 12.06 25.32 -8.86
C ALA A 72 12.73 24.12 -9.54
N ALA A 73 14.06 24.19 -9.70
CA ALA A 73 14.87 23.15 -10.29
C ALA A 73 14.39 21.77 -9.79
N GLN A 74 13.89 20.93 -10.70
CA GLN A 74 13.41 19.63 -10.30
C GLN A 74 14.59 18.86 -9.72
N PRO A 75 14.52 18.41 -8.45
CA PRO A 75 15.55 17.54 -7.92
C PRO A 75 15.66 16.33 -8.86
N ALA A 76 16.88 15.95 -9.22
CA ALA A 76 17.13 14.79 -10.07
C ALA A 76 16.28 13.60 -9.61
N ALA A 77 15.72 12.84 -10.55
CA ALA A 77 14.90 11.68 -10.22
C ALA A 77 15.66 10.78 -9.22
N GLY A 78 15.10 10.61 -8.01
CA GLY A 78 15.73 9.88 -6.92
C GLY A 78 16.43 10.72 -5.84
N ALA A 79 16.56 12.05 -5.99
CA ALA A 79 17.18 12.90 -4.97
C ALA A 79 16.42 12.88 -3.63
N ALA A 80 15.09 12.78 -3.67
CA ALA A 80 14.28 12.59 -2.47
C ALA A 80 14.57 11.26 -1.75
N TRP A 81 14.81 10.19 -2.51
CA TRP A 81 15.16 8.86 -1.99
C TRP A 81 16.59 8.84 -1.44
N GLN A 82 17.52 9.52 -2.11
CA GLN A 82 18.91 9.68 -1.64
C GLN A 82 18.97 10.54 -0.37
N ALA A 83 18.25 11.66 -0.31
CA ALA A 83 18.17 12.49 0.88
C ALA A 83 17.55 11.73 2.08
N TRP A 84 16.54 10.91 1.81
CA TRP A 84 15.95 10.04 2.83
C TRP A 84 16.95 9.00 3.36
N GLN A 85 17.73 8.35 2.49
CA GLN A 85 18.78 7.41 2.90
C GLN A 85 19.90 8.08 3.69
N ALA A 86 20.38 9.25 3.24
CA ALA A 86 21.42 9.99 3.94
C ALA A 86 20.98 10.33 5.37
N ARG A 87 19.73 10.78 5.55
CA ARG A 87 19.12 11.04 6.86
C ARG A 87 19.05 9.79 7.74
N LEU A 88 18.67 8.64 7.17
CA LEU A 88 18.68 7.37 7.90
C LEU A 88 20.09 6.91 8.28
N SER A 89 21.08 7.21 7.45
CA SER A 89 22.48 6.86 7.69
C SER A 89 23.15 7.71 8.75
N ALA A 90 22.75 8.97 8.88
CA ALA A 90 23.24 9.90 9.89
C ALA A 90 22.67 9.65 11.30
N LEU A 91 21.57 8.90 11.43
CA LEU A 91 21.03 8.52 12.73
C LEU A 91 21.87 7.38 13.34
N SER A 92 22.56 7.64 14.46
CA SER A 92 23.27 6.62 15.23
C SER A 92 22.32 5.88 16.19
N GLY A 93 22.46 4.55 16.30
CA GLY A 93 21.77 3.73 17.32
C GLY A 93 20.41 3.12 16.94
N LYS A 94 19.74 2.57 17.98
CA LYS A 94 18.57 1.65 17.99
C LYS A 94 17.30 2.11 17.22
N ALA A 95 17.34 3.26 16.54
CA ALA A 95 16.25 3.77 15.69
C ALA A 95 16.24 3.15 14.27
N ARG A 96 17.20 2.28 13.93
CA ARG A 96 17.05 1.37 12.80
C ARG A 96 16.19 0.18 13.21
N LEU A 97 14.89 0.28 12.96
CA LEU A 97 13.98 -0.87 13.05
C LEU A 97 14.62 -2.05 12.29
N PRO A 98 14.64 -3.27 12.87
CA PRO A 98 15.30 -4.42 12.27
C PRO A 98 14.78 -4.66 10.85
N ARG A 99 15.67 -4.57 9.86
CA ARG A 99 15.34 -4.90 8.47
C ARG A 99 15.19 -6.42 8.37
N GLY A 100 13.97 -6.91 8.56
CA GLY A 100 13.56 -8.27 8.20
C GLY A 100 14.02 -9.36 9.17
N LYS A 101 13.51 -10.58 8.93
CA LYS A 101 13.55 -11.77 9.80
C LYS A 101 14.93 -12.39 10.04
N ARG A 102 16.02 -11.62 10.04
CA ARG A 102 17.34 -12.11 10.45
C ARG A 102 17.89 -11.16 11.49
N ARG A 103 17.93 -11.66 12.73
CA ARG A 103 18.46 -11.06 13.98
C ARG A 103 17.40 -10.38 14.85
N ALA A 104 16.82 -11.19 15.74
CA ALA A 104 16.29 -10.71 17.01
C ALA A 104 17.45 -10.05 17.78
N GLN A 105 17.29 -8.78 18.18
CA GLN A 105 18.14 -8.19 19.20
C GLN A 105 17.62 -8.65 20.56
N ALA A 106 18.48 -9.24 21.38
CA ALA A 106 18.20 -9.43 22.79
C ALA A 106 18.09 -8.04 23.45
N TYR A 107 17.02 -7.83 24.20
CA TYR A 107 16.82 -6.62 24.99
C TYR A 107 17.73 -6.67 26.21
N VAL A 108 18.59 -5.66 26.35
CA VAL A 108 19.29 -5.30 27.60
C VAL A 108 18.89 -3.88 27.92
#